data_AF-T1A446-F1
#
_entry.id   AF-T1A446-F1
#
_cell.length_a   1.000
_cell.length_b   1.000
_cell.length_c   1.000
_cell.angle_alpha   90.00
_cell.angle_beta   90.00
_cell.angle_gamma   90.00
#
_symmetry.space_group_name_H-M   'P 1'
#
loop_
_entity.id
_entity.type
_entity.pdbx_description
1 polymer ?
#
loop_
_entity_poly.entity_id
_entity_poly.type
_entity_poly.pdbx_seq_one_letter_code
_entity_poly.pdbx_strand_id
1 'polypeptide(L)'
;DHIAGLSPAIAIEQKATTRNPRSTVGTVTEIYDYLRLLFARAGVPRCPDHQLDLQAQTVSQMVDQVLKLPPGTAIALLAPIAADRKGAHAETLRDLASQGFMRVRIDGQIYELDAVPELDPKRKHTIEAVVDRMRIKSEAAQRLAESFETALSLSGGLAGVLRLADPARATEPAEPDEWVFSSRHACPICGYSVPPLEPKLFSFN
;
A
#
# COMPACT_ATOMS: atom_id res chain seq x y z
N ASP A 1 -59.22 -18.48 34.29
CA ASP A 1 -57.88 -19.02 34.60
C ASP A 1 -56.82 -18.47 33.69
N HIS A 2 -55.95 -17.63 34.26
CA HIS A 2 -54.77 -17.08 33.58
C HIS A 2 -53.55 -17.86 34.08
N ILE A 3 -52.91 -18.63 33.19
CA ILE A 3 -51.71 -19.38 33.54
C ILE A 3 -50.49 -18.50 33.23
N ALA A 4 -49.77 -18.10 34.28
CA ALA A 4 -48.49 -17.39 34.19
C ALA A 4 -47.35 -18.29 34.68
N GLY A 5 -46.13 -18.09 34.19
CA GLY A 5 -44.94 -18.82 34.64
C GLY A 5 -44.50 -20.00 33.75
N LEU A 6 -45.08 -20.16 32.56
CA LEU A 6 -44.54 -21.09 31.57
C LEU A 6 -43.26 -20.51 30.97
N SER A 7 -42.16 -21.26 31.03
CA SER A 7 -40.95 -20.92 30.30
C SER A 7 -41.22 -20.94 28.79
N PRO A 8 -40.60 -20.04 28.00
CA PRO A 8 -40.79 -20.04 26.56
C PRO A 8 -40.43 -21.42 25.98
N ALA A 9 -41.35 -22.02 25.24
CA ALA A 9 -41.15 -23.29 24.56
C ALA A 9 -40.66 -23.05 23.13
N ILE A 10 -39.63 -23.79 22.71
CA ILE A 10 -39.13 -23.80 21.33
C ILE A 10 -39.48 -25.16 20.73
N ALA A 11 -40.24 -25.18 19.63
CA ALA A 11 -40.51 -26.39 18.87
C ALA A 11 -39.39 -26.63 17.85
N ILE A 12 -38.82 -27.83 17.85
CA ILE A 12 -37.85 -28.27 16.83
C ILE A 12 -38.56 -29.32 15.96
N GLU A 13 -39.08 -28.88 14.82
CA GLU A 13 -39.75 -29.74 13.85
C GLU A 13 -38.86 -29.97 12.62
N GLN A 14 -38.84 -31.18 12.08
CA GLN A 14 -38.16 -31.47 10.81
C GLN A 14 -39.01 -31.00 9.63
N LYS A 15 -39.22 -29.69 9.52
CA LYS A 15 -39.95 -29.10 8.39
C LYS A 15 -39.01 -28.97 7.19
N ALA A 16 -39.39 -29.57 6.06
CA ALA A 16 -38.63 -29.43 4.82
C ALA A 16 -38.55 -27.95 4.44
N THR A 17 -37.35 -27.38 4.52
CA THR A 17 -37.11 -25.97 4.22
C THR A 17 -37.34 -25.68 2.75
N THR A 18 -37.98 -24.55 2.45
CA THR A 18 -38.10 -24.01 1.08
C THR A 18 -36.70 -23.85 0.51
N ARG A 19 -36.44 -24.48 -0.65
CA ARG A 19 -35.12 -24.44 -1.31
C ARG A 19 -34.86 -23.04 -1.87
N ASN A 20 -34.23 -22.18 -1.08
CA ASN A 20 -33.59 -20.98 -1.61
C ASN A 20 -32.20 -21.38 -2.14
N PRO A 21 -31.92 -21.25 -3.45
CA PRO A 21 -30.64 -21.65 -4.03
C PRO A 21 -29.44 -20.86 -3.48
N ARG A 22 -29.67 -19.70 -2.85
CA ARG A 22 -28.63 -18.91 -2.17
C ARG A 22 -28.42 -19.29 -0.70
N SER A 23 -29.28 -20.15 -0.14
CA SER A 23 -29.15 -20.58 1.25
C SER A 23 -28.21 -21.78 1.34
N THR A 24 -27.15 -21.63 2.12
CA THR A 24 -26.16 -22.66 2.42
C THR A 24 -26.21 -23.03 3.90
N VAL A 25 -25.62 -24.17 4.27
CA VAL A 25 -25.44 -24.53 5.69
C VAL A 25 -24.79 -23.38 6.47
N GLY A 26 -23.80 -22.71 5.89
CA GLY A 26 -23.13 -21.57 6.50
C GLY A 26 -24.06 -20.38 6.76
N THR A 27 -25.02 -20.10 5.87
CA THR A 27 -26.01 -19.03 6.09
C THR A 27 -27.08 -19.41 7.11
N VAL A 28 -27.49 -20.69 7.16
CA VAL A 28 -28.52 -21.16 8.11
C VAL A 28 -27.98 -21.25 9.53
N THR A 29 -26.69 -21.57 9.68
CA THR A 29 -26.02 -21.68 10.97
C THR A 29 -25.33 -20.38 11.40
N GLU A 30 -25.46 -19.31 10.61
CA GLU A 30 -24.77 -18.02 10.80
C GLU A 30 -23.22 -18.09 10.78
N ILE A 31 -22.63 -19.29 10.64
CA ILE A 31 -21.19 -19.49 10.53
C ILE A 31 -20.59 -18.63 9.41
N TYR A 32 -21.32 -18.46 8.32
CA TYR A 32 -20.88 -17.62 7.20
C TYR A 32 -20.74 -16.15 7.61
N ASP A 33 -21.61 -15.62 8.47
CA ASP A 33 -21.52 -14.25 8.95
C ASP A 33 -20.31 -14.04 9.86
N TYR A 34 -19.97 -15.04 10.68
CA TYR A 34 -18.73 -15.05 11.44
C TYR A 34 -17.49 -15.13 10.53
N LEU A 35 -17.52 -15.95 9.48
CA LEU A 35 -16.42 -16.01 8.50
C LEU A 35 -16.23 -14.67 7.81
N ARG A 36 -17.29 -14.00 7.38
CA ARG A 36 -17.23 -12.66 6.77
C ARG A 36 -16.58 -11.64 7.72
N LEU A 37 -16.94 -11.67 9.00
CA LEU A 37 -16.31 -10.83 10.01
C LEU A 37 -14.83 -11.17 10.19
N LEU A 38 -14.48 -12.46 10.25
CA LEU A 38 -13.10 -12.92 10.37
C LEU A 38 -12.25 -12.45 9.19
N PHE A 39 -12.68 -12.67 7.96
CA PHE A 39 -11.97 -12.24 6.75
C PHE A 39 -11.85 -10.71 6.66
N ALA A 40 -12.86 -9.97 7.10
CA ALA A 40 -12.80 -8.51 7.12
C ALA A 40 -11.82 -7.96 8.18
N ARG A 41 -11.70 -8.62 9.34
CA ARG A 41 -10.91 -8.10 10.48
C ARG A 41 -9.50 -8.63 10.56
N ALA A 42 -9.29 -9.88 10.17
CA ALA A 42 -8.01 -10.58 10.27
C ALA A 42 -7.46 -11.05 8.92
N GLY A 43 -8.21 -10.84 7.83
CA GLY A 43 -7.74 -11.17 6.49
C GLY A 43 -6.63 -10.22 6.04
N VAL A 44 -5.57 -10.78 5.46
CA VAL A 44 -4.53 -10.02 4.77
C VAL A 44 -4.81 -10.09 3.26
N PRO A 45 -5.24 -8.99 2.63
CA PRO A 45 -5.52 -8.98 1.20
C PRO A 45 -4.21 -9.14 0.43
N ARG A 46 -4.21 -9.94 -0.64
CA ARG A 46 -3.02 -10.17 -1.47
C ARG A 46 -3.28 -9.85 -2.93
N CYS A 47 -2.27 -9.34 -3.62
CA CYS A 47 -2.32 -9.15 -5.08
C CYS A 47 -2.50 -10.53 -5.76
N PRO A 48 -3.47 -10.69 -6.68
CA PRO A 48 -3.66 -11.96 -7.38
C PRO A 48 -2.47 -12.32 -8.29
N ASP A 49 -1.79 -11.32 -8.85
CA ASP A 49 -0.69 -11.53 -9.80
C ASP A 49 0.67 -11.70 -9.09
N HIS A 50 0.95 -10.86 -8.11
CA HIS A 50 2.26 -10.77 -7.45
C HIS A 50 2.30 -11.44 -6.07
N GLN A 51 1.13 -11.81 -5.52
CA GLN A 51 0.98 -12.38 -4.19
C GLN A 51 1.59 -11.52 -3.08
N LEU A 52 1.71 -10.21 -3.28
CA LEU A 52 2.15 -9.28 -2.24
C LEU A 52 0.98 -8.86 -1.35
N ASP A 53 1.26 -8.66 -0.08
CA ASP A 53 0.28 -8.17 0.89
C ASP A 53 -0.11 -6.72 0.56
N LEU A 54 -1.40 -6.45 0.48
CA LEU A 54 -1.97 -5.15 0.15
C LEU A 54 -2.24 -4.37 1.43
N GLN A 55 -1.23 -4.13 2.26
CA GLN A 55 -1.42 -3.42 3.52
C GLN A 55 -1.48 -1.90 3.29
N ALA A 56 -2.62 -1.30 3.65
CA ALA A 56 -2.70 0.15 3.81
C ALA A 56 -2.02 0.53 5.14
N GLN A 57 -1.07 1.44 5.08
CA GLN A 57 -0.38 1.96 6.25
C GLN A 57 -0.72 3.44 6.44
N THR A 58 -0.78 3.88 7.69
CA THR A 58 -0.88 5.32 7.99
C THR A 58 0.50 5.98 7.85
N VAL A 59 0.54 7.29 7.59
CA VAL A 59 1.80 8.04 7.54
C VAL A 59 2.61 7.84 8.83
N SER A 60 1.95 7.83 10.00
CA SER A 60 2.61 7.55 11.28
C SER A 60 3.31 6.18 11.29
N GLN A 61 2.64 5.12 10.81
CA GLN A 61 3.23 3.78 10.76
C GLN A 61 4.42 3.70 9.78
N MET A 62 4.36 4.44 8.67
CA MET A 62 5.47 4.52 7.71
C MET A 62 6.67 5.25 8.34
N VAL A 63 6.42 6.39 9.00
CA VAL A 63 7.43 7.17 9.74
C VAL A 63 8.08 6.32 10.82
N ASP A 64 7.28 5.63 11.64
CA ASP A 64 7.78 4.78 12.74
C ASP A 64 8.66 3.64 12.22
N GLN A 65 8.36 3.08 11.04
CA GLN A 65 9.20 2.05 10.42
C GLN A 65 10.54 2.60 9.96
N VAL A 66 10.55 3.74 9.29
CA VAL A 66 11.78 4.36 8.79
C VAL A 66 12.65 4.90 9.94
N LEU A 67 12.06 5.38 11.03
CA LEU A 67 12.79 5.83 12.22
C LEU A 67 13.49 4.70 12.99
N LYS A 68 13.16 3.42 12.72
CA LYS A 68 13.89 2.27 13.28
C LYS A 68 15.29 2.10 12.67
N LEU A 69 15.60 2.82 11.59
CA LEU A 69 16.92 2.77 10.98
C LEU A 69 17.99 3.37 11.88
N PRO A 70 19.24 2.90 11.76
CA PRO A 70 20.34 3.46 12.54
C PRO A 70 20.44 4.98 12.35
N PRO A 71 20.65 5.76 13.42
CA PRO A 71 20.88 7.19 13.32
C PRO A 71 22.03 7.52 12.35
N GLY A 72 21.84 8.56 11.55
CA GLY A 72 22.78 9.00 10.52
C GLY A 72 22.59 8.32 9.14
N THR A 73 21.74 7.30 9.02
CA THR A 73 21.41 6.65 7.75
C THR A 73 20.88 7.67 6.75
N ALA A 74 21.50 7.77 5.57
CA ALA A 74 21.04 8.65 4.50
C ALA A 74 19.94 7.94 3.70
N ILE A 75 18.82 8.62 3.49
CA ILE A 75 17.68 8.11 2.73
C ILE A 75 17.23 9.12 1.66
N ALA A 76 16.62 8.60 0.60
CA ALA A 76 15.81 9.35 -0.34
C ALA A 76 14.37 8.84 -0.26
N LEU A 77 13.42 9.76 -0.07
CA LEU A 77 12.01 9.45 -0.20
C LEU A 77 11.58 9.67 -1.65
N LEU A 78 10.88 8.68 -2.20
CA LEU A 78 10.52 8.58 -3.60
C LEU A 78 8.99 8.53 -3.75
N ALA A 79 8.49 9.15 -4.80
CA ALA A 79 7.09 9.03 -5.22
C ALA A 79 7.03 8.33 -6.57
N PRO A 80 6.52 7.09 -6.65
CA PRO A 80 6.40 6.38 -7.92
C PRO A 80 5.34 7.01 -8.83
N ILE A 81 5.76 7.50 -9.99
CA ILE A 81 4.87 8.18 -10.95
C ILE A 81 4.49 7.26 -12.10
N ALA A 82 5.45 6.48 -12.58
CA ALA A 82 5.24 5.46 -13.60
C ALA A 82 6.08 4.24 -13.29
N ALA A 83 5.49 3.04 -13.35
CA ALA A 83 6.19 1.77 -13.16
C ALA A 83 6.02 0.93 -14.42
N ASP A 84 7.15 0.49 -15.00
CA ASP A 84 7.22 -0.41 -16.16
C ASP A 84 6.35 0.05 -17.35
N ARG A 85 6.30 1.37 -17.61
CA ARG A 85 5.50 1.95 -18.70
C ARG A 85 6.36 2.31 -19.90
N LYS A 86 5.88 1.96 -21.10
CA LYS A 86 6.52 2.35 -22.36
C LYS A 86 6.32 3.82 -22.66
N GLY A 87 7.34 4.48 -23.21
CA GLY A 87 7.23 5.84 -23.71
C GLY A 87 8.39 6.74 -23.28
N ALA A 88 8.48 7.91 -23.91
CA ALA A 88 9.53 8.90 -23.60
C ALA A 88 9.23 9.74 -22.34
N HIS A 89 7.99 9.68 -21.82
CA HIS A 89 7.55 10.33 -20.58
C HIS A 89 7.87 11.84 -20.44
N ALA A 90 8.06 12.54 -21.57
CA ALA A 90 8.46 13.95 -21.58
C ALA A 90 7.43 14.91 -20.98
N GLU A 91 6.14 14.56 -21.00
CA GLU A 91 5.08 15.32 -20.33
C GLU A 91 5.19 15.15 -18.81
N THR A 92 5.30 13.91 -18.33
CA THR A 92 5.49 13.59 -16.91
C THR A 92 6.71 14.29 -16.31
N LEU A 93 7.84 14.32 -17.02
CA LEU A 93 9.03 15.03 -16.56
C LEU A 93 8.82 16.55 -16.52
N ARG A 94 8.12 17.14 -17.51
CA ARG A 94 7.78 18.57 -17.50
C ARG A 94 6.83 18.92 -16.36
N ASP A 95 5.85 18.07 -16.07
CA ASP A 95 4.91 18.27 -14.97
C ASP A 95 5.64 18.27 -13.62
N LEU A 96 6.58 17.33 -13.42
CA LEU A 96 7.43 17.30 -12.22
C LEU A 96 8.30 18.56 -12.10
N ALA A 97 8.90 19.04 -13.19
CA ALA A 97 9.67 20.28 -13.19
C ALA A 97 8.79 21.48 -12.81
N SER A 98 7.57 21.55 -13.35
CA SER A 98 6.62 22.65 -13.08
C SER A 98 6.15 22.68 -11.61
N GLN A 99 6.12 21.51 -10.96
CA GLN A 99 5.82 21.36 -9.54
C GLN A 99 7.03 21.66 -8.63
N GLY A 100 8.20 21.97 -9.20
CA GLY A 100 9.39 22.35 -8.47
C GLY A 100 10.29 21.19 -8.02
N PHE A 101 10.06 19.97 -8.52
CA PHE A 101 10.97 18.86 -8.26
C PHE A 101 12.27 19.05 -9.04
N MET A 102 13.40 18.85 -8.35
CA MET A 102 14.74 18.98 -8.95
C MET A 102 15.35 17.65 -9.37
N ARG A 103 14.91 16.53 -8.78
CA ARG A 103 15.52 15.21 -8.97
C ARG A 103 14.49 14.15 -9.26
N VAL A 104 14.88 13.20 -10.09
CA VAL A 104 14.05 12.05 -10.49
C VAL A 104 14.92 10.80 -10.53
N ARG A 105 14.38 9.67 -10.08
CA ARG A 105 14.97 8.35 -10.28
C ARG A 105 14.33 7.73 -11.52
N ILE A 106 15.14 7.36 -12.50
CA ILE A 106 14.70 6.68 -13.71
C ILE A 106 15.50 5.40 -13.85
N ASP A 107 14.80 4.26 -13.97
CA ASP A 107 15.39 2.93 -14.11
C ASP A 107 16.48 2.64 -13.06
N GLY A 108 16.26 3.10 -11.82
CA GLY A 108 17.15 2.92 -10.68
C GLY A 108 18.27 3.98 -10.54
N GLN A 109 18.45 4.88 -11.51
CA GLN A 109 19.46 5.94 -11.45
C GLN A 109 18.84 7.31 -11.15
N ILE A 110 19.45 8.06 -10.23
CA ILE A 110 18.98 9.41 -9.88
C ILE A 110 19.65 10.43 -10.80
N TYR A 111 18.83 11.24 -11.46
CA TYR A 111 19.23 12.38 -12.28
C TYR A 111 18.69 13.69 -11.69
N GLU A 112 19.39 14.79 -11.95
CA GLU A 112 18.76 16.11 -11.89
C GLU A 112 17.79 16.21 -13.09
N LEU A 113 16.63 16.83 -12.87
CA LEU A 113 15.53 16.83 -13.84
C LEU A 113 15.90 17.53 -15.16
N ASP A 114 16.83 18.48 -15.11
CA ASP A 114 17.38 19.21 -16.25
C ASP A 114 18.46 18.43 -17.02
N ALA A 115 19.04 17.40 -16.40
CA ALA A 115 20.09 16.55 -16.95
C ALA A 115 19.62 15.11 -17.22
N VAL A 116 18.31 14.90 -17.33
CA VAL A 116 17.73 13.59 -17.67
C VAL A 116 18.06 13.25 -19.14
N PRO A 117 18.64 12.07 -19.42
CA PRO A 117 18.85 11.62 -20.79
C PRO A 117 17.52 11.35 -21.51
N GLU A 118 17.48 11.49 -22.84
CA GLU A 118 16.29 11.12 -23.61
C GLU A 118 15.94 9.64 -23.42
N LEU A 119 14.68 9.37 -23.05
CA LEU A 119 14.16 8.02 -22.83
C LEU A 119 13.69 7.40 -24.14
N ASP A 120 14.01 6.12 -24.35
CA ASP A 120 13.61 5.39 -25.56
C ASP A 120 12.10 5.08 -25.54
N PRO A 121 11.31 5.63 -26.48
CA PRO A 121 9.86 5.44 -26.47
C PRO A 121 9.42 3.98 -26.65
N LYS A 122 10.30 3.08 -27.13
CA LYS A 122 9.99 1.66 -27.32
C LYS A 122 10.24 0.82 -26.07
N ARG A 123 11.05 1.33 -25.13
CA ARG A 123 11.40 0.63 -23.89
C ARG A 123 10.45 1.01 -22.77
N LYS A 124 10.33 0.10 -21.81
CA LYS A 124 9.62 0.34 -20.56
C LYS A 124 10.56 1.04 -19.59
N HIS A 125 10.02 2.02 -18.87
CA HIS A 125 10.75 2.81 -17.90
C HIS A 125 9.98 2.88 -16.58
N THR A 126 10.73 3.00 -15.49
CA THR A 126 10.22 3.30 -14.15
C THR A 126 10.72 4.69 -13.75
N ILE A 127 9.79 5.57 -13.36
CA ILE A 127 10.02 6.98 -13.05
C ILE A 127 9.46 7.29 -11.67
N GLU A 128 10.32 7.81 -10.81
CA GLU A 128 9.98 8.13 -9.43
C GLU A 128 10.55 9.51 -9.07
N ALA A 129 9.69 10.41 -8.60
CA ALA A 129 10.15 11.73 -8.19
C ALA A 129 10.88 11.61 -6.84
N VAL A 130 12.03 12.29 -6.70
CA VAL A 130 12.72 12.36 -5.41
C VAL A 130 12.12 13.51 -4.60
N VAL A 131 11.32 13.16 -3.61
CA VAL A 131 10.55 14.12 -2.79
C VAL A 131 11.44 14.76 -1.73
N ASP A 132 12.20 13.96 -0.99
CA ASP A 132 13.13 14.47 0.01
C ASP A 132 14.39 13.60 0.11
N ARG A 133 15.48 14.21 0.56
CA ARG A 133 16.74 13.54 0.91
C ARG A 133 17.18 14.01 2.27
N MET A 134 17.34 13.07 3.20
CA MET A 134 17.69 13.40 4.57
C MET A 134 18.48 12.29 5.25
N ARG A 135 19.10 12.63 6.39
CA ARG A 135 19.70 11.64 7.29
C ARG A 135 18.78 11.43 8.48
N ILE A 136 18.59 10.17 8.88
CA ILE A 136 17.75 9.81 10.03
C ILE A 136 18.35 10.37 11.32
N LYS A 137 17.52 11.13 12.06
CA LYS A 137 17.81 11.73 13.36
C LYS A 137 16.55 11.62 14.24
N SER A 138 16.70 11.75 15.55
CA SER A 138 15.58 11.71 16.51
C SER A 138 14.49 12.75 16.22
N GLU A 139 14.86 13.91 15.68
CA GLU A 139 13.93 15.01 15.37
C GLU A 139 13.39 14.96 13.93
N ALA A 140 13.72 13.93 13.14
CA ALA A 140 13.34 13.84 11.73
C ALA A 140 11.85 13.50 11.51
N ALA A 141 11.12 13.10 12.55
CA ALA A 141 9.77 12.54 12.45
C ALA A 141 8.77 13.46 11.71
N GLN A 142 8.71 14.74 12.09
CA GLN A 142 7.76 15.68 11.48
C GLN A 142 8.06 15.90 9.98
N ARG A 143 9.32 16.18 9.64
CA ARG A 143 9.75 16.37 8.26
C ARG A 143 9.51 15.11 7.42
N LEU A 144 9.74 13.94 8.00
CA LEU A 144 9.50 12.67 7.33
C LEU A 144 8.01 12.45 7.05
N ALA A 145 7.14 12.82 8.00
CA ALA A 145 5.68 12.75 7.81
C ALA A 145 5.21 13.67 6.67
N GLU A 146 5.64 14.93 6.66
CA GLU A 146 5.33 15.90 5.59
C GLU A 146 5.82 15.41 4.22
N SER A 147 6.99 14.79 4.19
CA SER A 147 7.56 14.20 2.97
C SER A 147 6.73 12.99 2.50
N PHE A 148 6.31 12.11 3.41
CA PHE A 148 5.43 10.99 3.09
C PHE A 148 4.07 11.45 2.55
N GLU A 149 3.45 12.46 3.16
CA GLU A 149 2.20 13.04 2.64
C GLU A 149 2.37 13.55 1.21
N THR A 150 3.47 14.27 0.95
CA THR A 150 3.80 14.75 -0.39
C THR A 150 3.98 13.61 -1.38
N ALA A 151 4.75 12.57 -1.01
CA ALA A 151 5.01 11.43 -1.87
C ALA A 151 3.74 10.64 -2.20
N LEU A 152 2.91 10.37 -1.20
CA LEU A 152 1.64 9.66 -1.35
C LEU A 152 0.63 10.46 -2.18
N SER A 153 0.57 11.78 -1.99
CA SER A 153 -0.30 12.66 -2.78
C SER A 153 0.09 12.63 -4.26
N LEU A 154 1.40 12.74 -4.55
CA LEU A 154 1.92 12.80 -5.90
C LEU A 154 1.76 11.48 -6.67
N SER A 155 1.96 10.34 -6.02
CA SER A 155 1.88 9.00 -6.64
C SER A 155 0.48 8.38 -6.64
N GLY A 156 -0.49 9.00 -5.94
CA GLY A 156 -1.80 8.42 -5.72
C GLY A 156 -1.82 7.29 -4.68
N GLY A 157 -0.89 7.30 -3.73
CA GLY A 157 -0.92 6.46 -2.52
C GLY A 157 0.24 5.51 -2.33
N LEU A 158 1.34 5.67 -3.09
CA LEU A 158 2.58 4.89 -2.96
C LEU A 158 3.76 5.79 -2.53
N ALA A 159 4.67 5.26 -1.72
CA ALA A 159 5.91 5.96 -1.39
C ALA A 159 7.05 4.95 -1.32
N GLY A 160 8.18 5.27 -1.91
CA GLY A 160 9.41 4.48 -1.82
C GLY A 160 10.38 5.14 -0.84
N VAL A 161 11.14 4.35 -0.09
CA VAL A 161 12.28 4.83 0.69
C VAL A 161 13.50 4.05 0.23
N LEU A 162 14.46 4.77 -0.34
CA LEU A 162 15.73 4.22 -0.77
C LEU A 162 16.82 4.60 0.23
N ARG A 163 17.52 3.62 0.79
CA ARG A 163 18.76 3.90 1.52
C ARG A 163 19.86 4.33 0.54
N LEU A 164 20.42 5.52 0.77
CA LEU A 164 21.55 6.01 0.00
C LEU A 164 22.85 5.44 0.56
N ALA A 165 23.75 4.99 -0.32
CA ALA A 165 25.08 4.56 0.09
C ALA A 165 25.82 5.70 0.79
N ASP A 166 26.34 5.46 1.99
CA ASP A 166 27.16 6.43 2.71
C ASP A 166 28.63 6.16 2.38
N PRO A 167 29.33 7.05 1.66
CA PRO A 167 30.75 6.86 1.35
C PRO A 167 31.63 6.73 2.60
N ALA A 168 31.17 7.22 3.76
CA ALA A 168 31.86 7.10 5.05
C ALA A 168 31.69 5.73 5.75
N ARG A 169 30.75 4.87 5.30
CA ARG A 169 30.48 3.54 5.88
C ARG A 169 30.54 2.43 4.82
N ALA A 170 31.36 2.61 3.78
CA ALA A 170 31.51 1.71 2.64
C ALA A 170 32.07 0.29 2.97
N THR A 171 32.26 -0.04 4.24
CA THR A 171 32.79 -1.33 4.70
C THR A 171 31.76 -2.45 4.78
N GLU A 172 30.46 -2.15 4.65
CA GLU A 172 29.43 -3.19 4.58
C GLU A 172 28.84 -3.27 3.15
N PRO A 173 28.82 -4.46 2.52
CA PRO A 173 28.08 -4.68 1.28
C PRO A 173 26.59 -4.70 1.65
N ALA A 174 26.03 -3.51 1.82
CA ALA A 174 24.63 -3.36 2.12
C ALA A 174 23.92 -3.27 0.77
N GLU A 175 23.15 -4.29 0.40
CA GLU A 175 22.22 -4.19 -0.73
C GLU A 175 21.40 -2.89 -0.57
N PRO A 176 21.06 -2.20 -1.68
CA PRO A 176 20.15 -1.06 -1.60
C PRO A 176 18.82 -1.55 -1.01
N ASP A 177 18.66 -1.37 0.30
CA ASP A 177 17.41 -1.61 0.99
C ASP A 177 16.43 -0.54 0.49
N GLU A 178 15.46 -1.01 -0.28
CA GLU A 178 14.35 -0.23 -0.75
C GLU A 178 13.08 -0.73 -0.08
N TRP A 179 12.36 0.18 0.57
CA TRP A 179 11.03 -0.09 1.09
C TRP A 179 10.00 0.59 0.22
N VAL A 180 8.90 -0.11 -0.03
CA VAL A 180 7.72 0.46 -0.65
C VAL A 180 6.58 0.45 0.36
N PHE A 181 5.99 1.62 0.53
CA PHE A 181 4.85 1.88 1.39
C PHE A 181 3.63 2.20 0.53
N SER A 182 2.46 1.80 1.02
CA SER A 182 1.18 2.13 0.39
C SER A 182 0.22 2.68 1.44
N SER A 183 -0.40 3.83 1.18
CA SER A 183 -1.52 4.35 1.99
C SER A 183 -2.86 3.74 1.60
N ARG A 184 -2.88 2.93 0.54
CA ARG A 184 -4.05 2.18 0.05
C ARG A 184 -3.81 0.68 0.20
N HIS A 185 -4.86 -0.13 0.17
CA HIS A 185 -4.69 -1.58 0.02
C HIS A 185 -4.37 -1.89 -1.46
N ALA A 186 -3.18 -1.47 -1.92
CA ALA A 186 -2.77 -1.49 -3.31
C ALA A 186 -1.43 -2.19 -3.49
N CYS A 187 -1.28 -2.88 -4.63
CA CYS A 187 -0.07 -3.60 -4.97
C CYS A 187 0.95 -2.58 -5.49
N PRO A 188 2.18 -2.56 -4.97
CA PRO A 188 3.19 -1.61 -5.40
C PRO A 188 3.71 -1.86 -6.83
N ILE A 189 3.50 -3.07 -7.38
CA ILE A 189 4.02 -3.45 -8.69
C ILE A 189 3.01 -3.15 -9.80
N CYS A 190 1.77 -3.63 -9.67
CA CYS A 190 0.76 -3.50 -10.73
C CYS A 190 -0.35 -2.48 -10.43
N GLY A 191 -0.38 -1.91 -9.24
CA GLY A 191 -1.44 -0.98 -8.82
C GLY A 191 -2.79 -1.64 -8.53
N TYR A 192 -2.91 -2.98 -8.58
CA TYR A 192 -4.13 -3.68 -8.17
C TYR A 192 -4.48 -3.28 -6.74
N SER A 193 -5.69 -2.76 -6.53
CA SER A 193 -6.12 -2.29 -5.22
C SER A 193 -7.45 -2.90 -4.82
N VAL A 194 -7.62 -3.08 -3.52
CA VAL A 194 -8.88 -3.50 -2.93
C VAL A 194 -9.45 -2.37 -2.08
N PRO A 195 -10.79 -2.22 -2.02
CA PRO A 195 -11.42 -1.33 -1.06
C PRO A 195 -11.15 -1.81 0.38
N PRO A 196 -11.41 -0.95 1.39
CA PRO A 196 -11.31 -1.35 2.80
C PRO A 196 -12.06 -2.66 3.08
N LEU A 197 -11.42 -3.59 3.79
CA LEU A 197 -11.99 -4.90 4.08
C LEU A 197 -13.19 -4.79 5.02
N GLU A 198 -14.39 -4.85 4.45
CA GLU A 198 -15.66 -4.85 5.18
C GLU A 198 -16.38 -6.19 4.99
N PRO A 199 -17.16 -6.67 5.99
CA PRO A 199 -17.88 -7.95 5.88
C PRO A 199 -18.81 -8.06 4.66
N LYS A 200 -19.25 -6.92 4.10
CA LYS A 200 -20.06 -6.86 2.87
C LYS A 200 -19.30 -7.32 1.62
N LEU A 201 -17.99 -7.11 1.55
CA LEU A 201 -17.15 -7.57 0.43
C LEU A 201 -17.10 -9.10 0.33
N PHE A 202 -17.33 -9.77 1.46
CA PHE A 202 -17.37 -11.22 1.56
C PHE A 202 -18.81 -11.75 1.48
N SER A 203 -19.81 -10.95 1.08
CA SER A 203 -21.18 -11.43 0.85
C SER A 203 -21.36 -11.85 -0.61
N PHE A 204 -21.99 -13.01 -0.86
CA PHE A 204 -22.51 -13.37 -2.18
C PHE A 204 -24.01 -13.03 -2.34
N ASN A 205 -24.62 -12.50 -1.28
CA ASN A 205 -25.97 -11.96 -1.25
C ASN A 205 -25.96 -10.46 -1.48
#